data_AF-A0A1G2P5K4-F1
#
_entry.id   AF-A0A1G2P5K4-F1
#
_cell.length_a   1.000
_cell.length_b   1.000
_cell.length_c   1.000
_cell.angle_alpha   90.00
_cell.angle_beta   90.00
_cell.angle_gamma   90.00
#
_symmetry.space_group_name_H-M   'P 1'
#
loop_
_entity.id
_entity.type
_entity.pdbx_description
1 polymer ?
#
loop_
_entity_poly.entity_id
_entity_poly.type
_entity_poly.pdbx_seq_one_letter_code
_entity_poly.pdbx_strand_id
1 'polypeptide(L)' 'MLVKIVSAPKSLDLNGIIQVSVAQIRKGITVNDPENGILYLPNYWNEEDIKKLEEFTGITLEKIPQEQS' A
#
# COMPACT_ATOMS: atom_id res chain seq x y z
N MET A 1 4.58 -6.23 6.62
CA MET A 1 4.02 -5.10 7.42
C MET A 1 2.60 -4.81 6.96
N LEU A 2 1.75 -4.34 7.86
CA LEU A 2 0.40 -3.86 7.52
C LEU A 2 0.39 -2.34 7.40
N VAL A 3 -0.31 -1.83 6.40
CA VAL A 3 -0.51 -0.39 6.18
C VAL A 3 -1.99 -0.11 5.90
N LYS A 4 -2.46 1.07 6.27
CA LYS A 4 -3.80 1.56 5.97
C LYS A 4 -3.73 2.71 4.97
N ILE A 5 -4.57 2.66 3.94
CA ILE A 5 -4.80 3.82 3.06
C ILE A 5 -5.65 4.83 3.83
N VAL A 6 -5.08 6.00 4.13
CA VAL A 6 -5.78 7.08 4.84
C VAL A 6 -6.27 8.17 3.89
N SER A 7 -5.72 8.22 2.68
CA SER A 7 -6.13 9.12 1.60
C SER A 7 -5.82 8.49 0.25
N ALA A 8 -6.69 8.71 -0.74
CA ALA A 8 -6.49 8.30 -2.12
C ALA A 8 -7.17 9.26 -3.10
N PRO A 9 -6.65 9.44 -4.32
CA PRO A 9 -7.35 10.17 -5.37
C PRO A 9 -8.68 9.49 -5.72
N LYS A 10 -9.73 10.29 -6.01
CA LYS A 10 -11.08 9.77 -6.29
C LYS A 10 -11.15 8.75 -7.44
N SER A 11 -10.23 8.81 -8.39
CA SER A 11 -10.17 7.94 -9.56
C SER A 11 -9.39 6.65 -9.34
N LEU A 12 -8.78 6.46 -8.17
CA LEU A 12 -7.90 5.34 -7.90
C LEU A 12 -8.57 4.36 -6.94
N ASP A 13 -8.76 3.13 -7.40
CA ASP A 13 -9.23 2.02 -6.58
C ASP A 13 -8.06 1.13 -6.11
N LEU A 14 -8.38 0.11 -5.30
CA LEU A 14 -7.40 -0.84 -4.79
C LEU A 14 -6.67 -1.59 -5.91
N ASN A 15 -7.36 -1.90 -7.01
CA ASN A 15 -6.75 -2.58 -8.16
C ASN A 15 -5.70 -1.69 -8.84
N GLY A 16 -5.98 -0.39 -8.99
CA GLY A 16 -5.03 0.58 -9.50
C GLY A 16 -3.77 0.66 -8.65
N ILE A 17 -3.90 0.66 -7.32
CA ILE A 17 -2.76 0.65 -6.38
C ILE A 17 -1.90 -0.61 -6.59
N ILE A 18 -2.52 -1.79 -6.69
CA ILE A 18 -1.82 -3.06 -6.92
C ILE A 18 -1.13 -3.07 -8.29
N GLN A 19 -1.80 -2.57 -9.34
CA GLN A 19 -1.20 -2.51 -10.67
C GLN A 19 0.00 -1.58 -10.70
N VAL A 20 -0.09 -0.40 -10.06
CA VAL A 20 1.04 0.53 -9.97
C VAL A 20 2.20 -0.09 -9.20
N SER A 21 1.94 -0.79 -8.08
CA SER A 21 3.02 -1.44 -7.32
C SER A 21 3.78 -2.47 -8.14
N VAL A 22 3.06 -3.27 -8.94
CA VAL A 22 3.68 -4.30 -9.79
C VAL A 22 4.36 -3.68 -11.01
N ALA A 23 3.72 -2.72 -11.69
CA ALA A 23 4.21 -2.16 -12.94
C ALA A 23 5.36 -1.17 -12.74
N GLN A 24 5.28 -0.31 -11.71
CA GLN A 24 6.26 0.76 -11.49
C GLN A 24 7.32 0.40 -10.45
N ILE A 25 6.94 -0.32 -9.40
CA ILE A 25 7.83 -0.65 -8.27
C ILE A 25 8.36 -2.09 -8.36
N ARG A 26 7.72 -2.93 -9.19
CA ARG A 26 8.02 -4.38 -9.34
C ARG A 26 7.90 -5.14 -8.03
N LYS A 27 6.94 -4.73 -7.18
CA LYS A 27 6.68 -5.35 -5.88
C LYS A 27 5.19 -5.68 -5.71
N GLY A 28 4.93 -6.87 -5.17
CA GLY A 28 3.57 -7.32 -4.88
C GLY A 28 3.04 -6.74 -3.59
N ILE A 29 1.73 -6.48 -3.56
CA ILE A 29 0.96 -6.08 -2.38
C ILE A 29 -0.26 -7.01 -2.30
N THR A 30 -0.69 -7.36 -1.09
CA THR A 30 -1.94 -8.10 -0.87
C THR A 30 -2.95 -7.20 -0.19
N VAL A 31 -4.21 -7.25 -0.62
CA VAL A 31 -5.31 -6.60 0.12
C VAL A 31 -5.65 -7.49 1.31
N ASN A 32 -5.47 -6.95 2.52
CA ASN A 32 -5.75 -7.67 3.76
C ASN A 32 -7.18 -7.42 4.24
N ASP A 33 -7.65 -6.18 4.15
CA ASP A 33 -9.03 -5.79 4.45
C ASP A 33 -9.47 -4.71 3.45
N PRO A 34 -10.28 -5.05 2.43
CA PRO A 34 -10.71 -4.11 1.41
C PRO A 34 -11.65 -3.03 1.94
N GLU A 35 -12.47 -3.34 2.96
CA GLU A 35 -13.46 -2.40 3.50
C GLU A 35 -12.77 -1.26 4.27
N ASN A 36 -11.68 -1.59 4.97
CA ASN A 36 -10.90 -0.64 5.76
C ASN A 36 -9.65 -0.11 5.03
N GLY A 37 -9.42 -0.51 3.77
CA GLY A 37 -8.27 -0.10 2.97
C GLY A 37 -6.93 -0.58 3.54
N ILE A 38 -6.90 -1.76 4.16
CA ILE A 38 -5.70 -2.33 4.77
C ILE A 38 -4.98 -3.22 3.75
N LEU A 39 -3.70 -2.92 3.55
CA LEU A 39 -2.80 -3.66 2.68
C LEU A 39 -1.73 -4.37 3.49
N TYR A 40 -1.37 -5.57 3.06
CA TYR A 40 -0.18 -6.27 3.51
C TYR A 40 0.96 -6.08 2.51
N LEU A 41 2.04 -5.48 2.97
CA LEU A 41 3.31 -5.33 2.25
C LEU A 41 4.28 -6.43 2.74
N PRO A 42 4.75 -7.34 1.88
CA PRO A 42 5.74 -8.36 2.25
C PRO A 42 7.04 -7.80 2.81
N ASN A 43 7.82 -8.62 3.51
CA ASN A 43 9.02 -8.19 4.26
C ASN A 43 10.15 -7.57 3.40
N TYR A 44 10.10 -7.71 2.07
CA TYR A 44 11.04 -7.06 1.15
C TYR A 44 10.66 -5.61 0.79
N TRP A 45 9.54 -5.09 1.32
CA TRP A 45 9.19 -3.67 1.23
C TRP A 45 9.92 -2.86 2.29
N ASN A 46 10.48 -1.74 1.89
CA ASN A 46 11.12 -0.76 2.76
C ASN A 46 10.43 0.61 2.65
N GLU A 47 10.93 1.59 3.39
CA GLU A 47 10.33 2.94 3.42
C GLU A 47 10.44 3.68 2.10
N GLU A 48 11.47 3.42 1.30
CA GLU A 48 11.64 4.02 -0.03
C GLU A 48 10.60 3.48 -1.02
N ASP A 49 10.28 2.18 -0.96
CA ASP A 49 9.23 1.59 -1.79
C ASP A 49 7.86 2.17 -1.46
N ILE A 50 7.59 2.40 -0.17
CA ILE A 50 6.34 3.01 0.29
C ILE A 50 6.24 4.44 -0.26
N LYS A 51 7.29 5.23 -0.12
CA LYS A 51 7.33 6.60 -0.68
C LYS A 51 7.11 6.61 -2.19
N LYS A 52 7.74 5.69 -2.93
CA LYS A 52 7.51 5.54 -4.38
C LYS A 52 6.06 5.20 -4.70
N LEU A 53 5.44 4.32 -3.90
CA LEU A 53 4.03 3.98 -4.09
C LEU A 53 3.14 5.20 -3.87
N GLU A 54 3.35 5.95 -2.79
CA GLU A 54 2.63 7.21 -2.52
C GLU A 54 2.85 8.23 -3.64
N GLU A 55 4.07 8.38 -4.16
CA GLU A 55 4.38 9.28 -5.28
C GLU A 55 3.69 8.89 -6.59
N PHE A 56 3.72 7.61 -6.98
CA PHE A 56 3.10 7.15 -8.23
C PHE A 56 1.57 7.12 -8.18
N THR A 57 0.99 6.88 -7.01
CA THR A 57 -0.46 6.69 -6.86
C THR A 57 -1.16 7.91 -6.28
N GLY A 58 -0.45 8.82 -5.61
CA GLY A 58 -1.03 9.93 -4.86
C GLY A 58 -1.77 9.51 -3.58
N ILE A 59 -1.61 8.26 -3.13
CA ILE A 59 -2.19 7.79 -1.86
C ILE A 59 -1.33 8.24 -0.67
N THR A 60 -1.90 8.15 0.52
CA THR A 60 -1.16 8.25 1.79
C THR A 60 -1.35 6.96 2.58
N LEU A 61 -0.26 6.39 3.07
CA LEU A 61 -0.22 5.14 3.83
C LEU A 61 0.23 5.37 5.27
N GLU A 62 -0.50 4.78 6.22
CA GLU A 62 -0.10 4.75 7.63
C GLU A 62 0.27 3.32 8.04
N LYS A 63 1.42 3.15 8.70
CA LYS A 63 1.84 1.84 9.22
C LYS A 63 0.94 1.44 10.39
N ILE A 64 0.34 0.25 10.32
CA ILE A 64 -0.41 -0.31 11.44
C ILE A 64 0.60 -0.99 12.37
N PRO A 65 0.70 -0.56 13.65
CA PRO A 65 1.52 -1.26 14.62
C PRO A 65 1.03 -2.70 14.74
N GLN A 66 1.91 -3.65 14.47
CA GLN A 66 1.62 -5.04 14.83
C GLN A 66 1.98 -5.18 16.30
N GLU A 67 0.98 -5.33 17.17
CA GLU A 67 1.23 -5.79 18.54
C GLU A 67 1.99 -7.10 18.43
N GLN A 68 3.20 -7.13 19.00
CA GLN A 68 3.99 -8.36 19.06
C GLN A 68 3.20 -9.36 19.91
N SER A 69 2.57 -10.32 19.24
CA SER A 69 1.98 -11.50 19.89
C SER A 69 3.07 -12.46 20.35
#